data_AF-A0A151E8A0-F1
#
_entry.id   AF-A0A151E8A0-F1
#
_cell.length_a   1.000
_cell.length_b   1.000
_cell.length_c   1.000
_cell.angle_alpha   90.00
_cell.angle_beta   90.00
_cell.angle_gamma   90.00
#
_symmetry.space_group_name_H-M   'P 1'
#
loop_
_entity.id
_entity.type
_entity.pdbx_description
1 polymer ?
#
loop_
_entity_poly.entity_id
_entity_poly.type
_entity_poly.pdbx_seq_one_letter_code
_entity_poly.pdbx_strand_id
1 'polypeptide(L)'
;MPDTTKASINQNLEKQMKTDRWINTAMHIPLAAQILLPLGEMLTKYQNSAVAKSFFSENDMMPLTPRALIGLGIAALGTYLKAANDFKIREIAETNEKKMMNTEAYTIIRHPCYASMRIMGAGFLVMWPTWYTAFAYTAFFGITEYLARREEKTCLLKFGEQYINYMEKTPRWIPKSLTKPIKNLFSMLKIYVSK
;
A
#
# COMPACT_ATOMS: atom_id res chain seq x y z
N MET A 1 -4.66 36.21 -26.09
CA MET A 1 -3.65 35.13 -26.18
C MET A 1 -4.21 33.91 -25.49
N PRO A 2 -4.17 32.70 -26.09
CA PRO A 2 -4.57 31.48 -25.39
C PRO A 2 -3.69 31.31 -24.16
N ASP A 3 -4.30 30.94 -23.02
CA ASP A 3 -3.64 30.76 -21.73
C ASP A 3 -2.68 29.55 -21.80
N THR A 4 -1.45 29.80 -22.27
CA THR A 4 -0.38 28.82 -22.48
C THR A 4 -0.06 28.03 -21.21
N THR A 5 -0.31 28.62 -20.04
CA THR A 5 -0.17 28.00 -18.72
C THR A 5 -1.14 26.82 -18.58
N LYS A 6 -2.43 27.01 -18.87
CA LYS A 6 -3.44 25.93 -18.78
C LYS A 6 -3.19 24.81 -19.78
N ALA A 7 -2.76 25.15 -20.99
CA ALA A 7 -2.43 24.16 -22.00
C ALA A 7 -1.24 23.28 -21.55
N SER A 8 -0.20 23.87 -20.98
CA SER A 8 0.95 23.14 -20.45
C SER A 8 0.60 22.24 -19.25
N ILE A 9 -0.29 22.71 -18.37
CA ILE A 9 -0.80 21.92 -17.24
C ILE A 9 -1.59 20.72 -17.74
N ASN A 10 -2.51 20.92 -18.69
CA ASN A 10 -3.30 19.82 -19.26
C ASN A 10 -2.44 18.78 -19.95
N GLN A 11 -1.43 19.19 -20.73
CA GLN A 11 -0.51 18.27 -21.39
C GLN A 11 0.31 17.45 -20.38
N ASN A 12 0.76 18.07 -19.30
CA ASN A 12 1.46 17.37 -18.22
C ASN A 12 0.54 16.40 -17.47
N LEU A 13 -0.71 16.80 -17.20
CA LEU A 13 -1.73 15.94 -16.58
C LEU A 13 -2.07 14.74 -17.47
N GLU A 14 -2.22 14.92 -18.78
CA GLU A 14 -2.47 13.81 -19.70
C GLU A 14 -1.31 12.82 -19.76
N LYS A 15 -0.07 13.33 -19.83
CA LYS A 15 1.14 12.49 -19.81
C LYS A 15 1.24 11.71 -18.49
N GLN A 16 0.89 12.36 -17.38
CA GLN A 16 0.86 11.74 -16.06
C GLN A 16 -0.26 10.69 -15.98
N MET A 17 -1.47 10.99 -16.42
CA MET A 17 -2.62 10.08 -16.45
C MET A 17 -2.39 8.85 -17.33
N LYS A 18 -1.74 9.00 -18.49
CA LYS A 18 -1.33 7.85 -19.32
C LYS A 18 -0.35 6.96 -18.56
N THR A 19 0.64 7.55 -17.92
CA THR A 19 1.63 6.82 -17.11
C THR A 19 0.97 6.09 -15.94
N ASP A 20 0.05 6.76 -15.23
CA ASP A 20 -0.67 6.20 -14.11
C ASP A 20 -1.61 5.08 -14.56
N ARG A 21 -2.25 5.21 -15.73
CA ARG A 21 -3.03 4.14 -16.36
C ARG A 21 -2.15 2.94 -16.67
N TRP A 22 -0.98 3.13 -17.26
CA TRP A 22 -0.02 2.05 -17.50
C TRP A 22 0.46 1.37 -16.22
N ILE A 23 0.79 2.12 -15.17
CA ILE A 23 1.23 1.55 -13.89
C ILE A 23 0.08 0.81 -13.19
N ASN A 24 -1.13 1.38 -13.21
CA ASN A 24 -2.32 0.76 -12.63
C ASN A 24 -2.72 -0.52 -13.39
N THR A 25 -2.69 -0.47 -14.71
CA THR A 25 -2.90 -1.63 -15.58
C THR A 25 -1.79 -2.67 -15.39
N ALA A 26 -0.52 -2.27 -15.22
CA ALA A 26 0.59 -3.19 -14.91
C ALA A 26 0.46 -3.83 -13.52
N MET A 27 -0.12 -3.13 -12.54
CA MET A 27 -0.50 -3.70 -11.24
C MET A 27 -1.64 -4.73 -11.36
N HIS A 28 -2.48 -4.63 -12.39
CA HIS A 28 -3.67 -5.48 -12.54
C HIS A 28 -3.57 -6.60 -13.59
N ILE A 29 -2.71 -6.51 -14.62
CA ILE A 29 -2.75 -7.43 -15.77
C ILE A 29 -1.86 -8.69 -15.63
N PRO A 30 -0.56 -8.65 -15.26
CA PRO A 30 0.29 -9.83 -15.47
C PRO A 30 1.29 -10.17 -14.36
N LEU A 31 1.45 -9.34 -13.31
CA LEU A 31 2.62 -9.43 -12.44
C LEU A 31 2.59 -10.62 -11.47
N ALA A 32 1.39 -11.05 -11.02
CA ALA A 32 1.27 -12.29 -10.27
C ALA A 32 1.49 -13.51 -11.20
N ALA A 33 0.85 -13.57 -12.35
CA ALA A 33 0.91 -14.75 -13.21
C ALA A 33 2.27 -14.94 -13.93
N GLN A 34 2.91 -13.86 -14.40
CA GLN A 34 4.17 -13.94 -15.17
C GLN A 34 5.43 -13.96 -14.30
N ILE A 35 5.35 -13.46 -13.06
CA ILE A 35 6.44 -13.64 -12.08
C ILE A 35 6.26 -14.98 -11.37
N LEU A 36 5.08 -15.35 -10.85
CA LEU A 36 4.94 -16.59 -10.07
C LEU A 36 5.18 -17.88 -10.86
N LEU A 37 4.98 -17.92 -12.19
CA LEU A 37 5.18 -19.15 -12.94
C LEU A 37 6.68 -19.51 -13.08
N PRO A 38 7.56 -18.66 -13.67
CA PRO A 38 8.99 -18.93 -13.72
C PRO A 38 9.67 -18.84 -12.35
N LEU A 39 9.22 -17.94 -11.48
CA LEU A 39 9.71 -17.85 -10.11
C LEU A 39 9.28 -19.06 -9.30
N GLY A 40 8.09 -19.63 -9.54
CA GLY A 40 7.63 -20.86 -8.90
C GLY A 40 8.52 -22.04 -9.24
N GLU A 41 8.93 -22.16 -10.50
CA GLU A 41 9.92 -23.16 -10.97
C GLU A 41 11.32 -22.89 -10.41
N MET A 42 11.76 -21.63 -10.38
CA MET A 42 13.05 -21.24 -9.81
C MET A 42 13.08 -21.46 -8.29
N LEU A 43 11.99 -21.17 -7.58
CA LEU A 43 11.83 -21.38 -6.15
C LEU A 43 11.73 -22.85 -5.80
N THR A 44 11.06 -23.68 -6.60
CA THR A 44 11.06 -25.15 -6.41
C THR A 44 12.44 -25.76 -6.67
N LYS A 45 13.18 -25.25 -7.66
CA LYS A 45 14.57 -25.65 -7.90
C LYS A 45 15.52 -25.18 -6.80
N TYR A 46 15.31 -23.96 -6.28
CA TYR A 46 16.03 -23.44 -5.12
C TYR A 46 15.68 -24.19 -3.83
N GLN A 47 14.40 -24.51 -3.58
CA GLN A 47 13.90 -25.30 -2.43
C GLN A 47 14.58 -26.68 -2.35
N ASN A 48 14.86 -27.29 -3.50
CA ASN A 48 15.54 -28.59 -3.56
C ASN A 48 17.07 -28.49 -3.45
N SER A 49 17.63 -27.28 -3.43
CA SER A 49 19.07 -27.08 -3.23
C SER A 49 19.47 -27.30 -1.77
N ALA A 50 20.70 -27.73 -1.54
CA ALA A 50 21.28 -27.89 -0.20
C ALA A 50 21.27 -26.56 0.59
N VAL A 51 21.33 -25.42 -0.10
CA VAL A 51 21.26 -24.08 0.49
C VAL A 51 19.87 -23.83 1.09
N ALA A 52 18.79 -24.08 0.36
CA ALA A 52 17.44 -23.90 0.91
C ALA A 52 17.16 -24.83 2.10
N LYS A 53 17.58 -26.10 2.02
CA LYS A 53 17.44 -27.04 3.14
C LYS A 53 18.25 -26.66 4.39
N SER A 54 19.29 -25.83 4.24
CA SER A 54 20.05 -25.27 5.37
C SER A 54 19.39 -24.07 6.05
N PHE A 55 18.47 -23.38 5.34
CA PHE A 55 17.73 -22.22 5.85
C PHE A 55 16.28 -22.54 6.24
N PHE A 56 15.70 -23.60 5.67
CA PHE A 56 14.31 -24.01 5.89
C PHE A 56 14.29 -25.41 6.51
N SER A 57 13.73 -25.55 7.71
CA SER A 57 13.40 -26.89 8.21
C SER A 57 12.22 -27.43 7.41
N GLU A 58 12.13 -28.75 7.17
CA GLU A 58 11.02 -29.37 6.43
C GLU A 58 9.63 -28.97 6.98
N ASN A 59 9.56 -28.56 8.26
CA ASN A 59 8.33 -28.13 8.92
C ASN A 59 7.90 -26.69 8.58
N ASP A 60 8.78 -25.83 8.07
CA ASP A 60 8.47 -24.41 7.81
C ASP A 60 7.62 -24.20 6.55
N MET A 61 7.56 -25.16 5.64
CA MET A 61 6.85 -25.01 4.37
C MET A 61 5.44 -25.61 4.39
N MET A 62 5.00 -26.16 5.53
CA MET A 62 3.71 -26.82 5.66
C MET A 62 2.57 -25.79 5.86
N PRO A 63 1.48 -25.85 5.05
CA PRO A 63 0.39 -24.85 5.06
C PRO A 63 -0.43 -24.80 6.36
N LEU A 64 -0.20 -25.71 7.30
CA LEU A 64 -0.94 -25.84 8.56
C LEU A 64 -0.11 -25.53 9.80
N THR A 65 1.06 -24.90 9.65
CA THR A 65 1.80 -24.40 10.82
C THR A 65 1.05 -23.24 11.49
N PRO A 66 1.17 -23.05 12.82
CA PRO A 66 0.58 -21.89 13.50
C PRO A 66 0.99 -20.55 12.86
N ARG A 67 2.24 -20.45 12.39
CA ARG A 67 2.74 -19.30 11.64
C ARG A 67 1.96 -19.06 10.34
N ALA A 68 1.75 -20.11 9.55
CA ALA A 68 0.99 -20.00 8.31
C ALA A 68 -0.45 -19.54 8.56
N LEU A 69 -1.11 -20.05 9.62
CA LEU A 69 -2.46 -19.62 10.01
C LEU A 69 -2.50 -18.14 10.42
N ILE A 70 -1.51 -17.66 11.19
CA ILE A 70 -1.38 -16.24 11.54
C ILE A 70 -1.18 -15.39 10.28
N GLY A 71 -0.27 -15.81 9.39
CA GLY A 71 -0.02 -15.13 8.12
C GLY A 71 -1.26 -15.04 7.24
N LEU A 72 -2.00 -16.14 7.11
CA LEU A 72 -3.29 -16.19 6.39
C LEU A 72 -4.34 -15.27 7.03
N GLY A 73 -4.43 -15.24 8.35
CA GLY A 73 -5.34 -14.33 9.06
C GLY A 73 -5.05 -12.86 8.77
N ILE A 74 -3.77 -12.47 8.78
CA ILE A 74 -3.35 -11.10 8.42
C ILE A 74 -3.63 -10.82 6.95
N ALA A 75 -3.34 -11.76 6.05
CA ALA A 75 -3.59 -11.61 4.62
C ALA A 75 -5.09 -11.47 4.31
N ALA A 76 -5.93 -12.25 4.98
CA ALA A 76 -7.39 -12.18 4.88
C ALA A 76 -7.92 -10.83 5.38
N LEU A 77 -7.40 -10.34 6.51
CA LEU A 77 -7.75 -9.00 7.02
C LEU A 77 -7.40 -7.91 6.01
N GLY A 78 -6.18 -7.93 5.46
CA GLY A 78 -5.77 -6.95 4.44
C GLY A 78 -6.65 -7.01 3.19
N THR A 79 -7.01 -8.21 2.73
CA THR A 79 -7.90 -8.41 1.58
C THR A 79 -9.31 -7.88 1.85
N TYR A 80 -9.86 -8.18 3.04
CA TYR A 80 -11.16 -7.66 3.47
C TYR A 80 -11.19 -6.14 3.52
N LEU A 81 -10.19 -5.51 4.16
CA LEU A 81 -10.08 -4.05 4.24
C LEU A 81 -9.95 -3.42 2.85
N LYS A 82 -9.21 -4.06 1.94
CA LYS A 82 -9.10 -3.60 0.55
C LYS A 82 -10.45 -3.68 -0.16
N ALA A 83 -11.15 -4.81 -0.07
CA ALA A 83 -12.45 -5.01 -0.69
C ALA A 83 -13.50 -4.01 -0.17
N ALA A 84 -13.52 -3.77 1.14
CA ALA A 84 -14.40 -2.78 1.76
C ALA A 84 -14.13 -1.35 1.24
N ASN A 85 -12.86 -0.97 1.10
CA ASN A 85 -12.48 0.31 0.52
C ASN A 85 -12.94 0.43 -0.94
N ASP A 86 -12.63 -0.58 -1.76
CA ASP A 86 -12.96 -0.58 -3.19
C ASP A 86 -14.48 -0.55 -3.43
N PHE A 87 -15.26 -1.28 -2.63
CA PHE A 87 -16.72 -1.28 -2.70
C PHE A 87 -17.29 0.11 -2.41
N LYS A 88 -16.83 0.74 -1.32
CA LYS A 88 -17.28 2.08 -0.92
C LYS A 88 -16.89 3.16 -1.92
N ILE A 89 -15.71 3.02 -2.56
CA ILE A 89 -15.29 3.93 -3.64
C ILE A 89 -16.20 3.79 -4.87
N ARG A 90 -16.54 2.56 -5.28
CA ARG A 90 -17.41 2.31 -6.43
C ARG A 90 -18.82 2.85 -6.23
N GLU A 91 -19.41 2.59 -5.08
CA GLU A 91 -20.72 3.11 -4.70
C GLU A 91 -20.79 4.64 -4.79
N ILE A 92 -19.68 5.33 -4.46
CA ILE A 92 -19.61 6.79 -4.50
C ILE A 92 -19.28 7.32 -5.89
N ALA A 93 -18.47 6.61 -6.66
CA ALA A 93 -18.20 6.95 -8.05
C ALA A 93 -19.49 6.91 -8.88
N GLU A 94 -20.41 6.00 -8.57
CA GLU A 94 -21.71 5.90 -9.22
C GLU A 94 -22.68 7.02 -8.80
N THR A 95 -22.50 7.60 -7.60
CA THR A 95 -23.47 8.55 -7.02
C THR A 95 -23.04 10.03 -7.02
N ASN A 96 -21.73 10.36 -6.97
CA ASN A 96 -21.14 11.70 -7.25
C ASN A 96 -19.63 11.76 -6.97
N GLU A 97 -18.80 12.20 -7.94
CA GLU A 97 -17.34 12.35 -7.78
C GLU A 97 -16.93 13.26 -6.60
N LYS A 98 -17.69 14.34 -6.32
CA LYS A 98 -17.37 15.28 -5.23
C LYS A 98 -17.49 14.67 -3.81
N LYS A 99 -18.23 13.57 -3.63
CA LYS A 99 -18.40 12.92 -2.32
C LYS A 99 -17.23 12.00 -1.92
N MET A 100 -16.33 11.69 -2.84
CA MET A 100 -15.29 10.68 -2.64
C MET A 100 -14.31 11.05 -1.50
N MET A 101 -14.05 12.34 -1.29
CA MET A 101 -13.15 12.85 -0.24
C MET A 101 -13.72 12.78 1.20
N ASN A 102 -15.00 12.48 1.37
CA ASN A 102 -15.69 12.50 2.68
C ASN A 102 -16.04 11.10 3.21
N THR A 103 -15.43 10.04 2.68
CA THR A 103 -15.63 8.69 3.20
C THR A 103 -14.86 8.45 4.48
N GLU A 104 -15.46 7.70 5.40
CA GLU A 104 -14.89 7.40 6.74
C GLU A 104 -13.46 6.85 6.70
N ALA A 105 -13.09 6.02 5.72
CA ALA A 105 -11.72 5.53 5.60
C ALA A 105 -10.74 6.64 5.17
N TYR A 106 -11.17 7.51 4.24
CA TYR A 106 -10.40 8.64 3.73
C TYR A 106 -10.37 9.83 4.71
N THR A 107 -11.20 9.86 5.76
CA THR A 107 -11.08 10.84 6.85
C THR A 107 -10.08 10.39 7.93
N ILE A 108 -9.75 9.09 7.98
CA ILE A 108 -8.79 8.52 8.93
C ILE A 108 -7.37 8.56 8.37
N ILE A 109 -7.17 8.07 7.13
CA ILE A 109 -5.89 8.08 6.41
C ILE A 109 -6.12 8.39 4.92
N ARG A 110 -5.15 9.02 4.26
CA ARG A 110 -5.30 9.42 2.85
C ARG A 110 -5.26 8.25 1.86
N HIS A 111 -4.59 7.16 2.22
CA HIS A 111 -4.32 6.03 1.32
C HIS A 111 -4.77 4.68 1.92
N PRO A 112 -6.07 4.50 2.21
CA PRO A 112 -6.55 3.30 2.87
C PRO A 112 -6.40 2.04 2.01
N CYS A 113 -6.55 2.12 0.69
CA CYS A 113 -6.34 0.97 -0.21
C CYS A 113 -4.88 0.46 -0.16
N TYR A 114 -3.90 1.36 -0.27
CA TYR A 114 -2.49 1.00 -0.16
C TYR A 114 -2.11 0.49 1.23
N ALA A 115 -2.72 1.02 2.30
CA ALA A 115 -2.53 0.50 3.66
C ALA A 115 -3.05 -0.95 3.76
N SER A 116 -4.24 -1.24 3.24
CA SER A 116 -4.79 -2.60 3.19
C SER A 116 -3.89 -3.58 2.43
N MET A 117 -3.32 -3.14 1.29
CA MET A 117 -2.38 -3.97 0.54
C MET A 117 -1.06 -4.23 1.30
N ARG A 118 -0.58 -3.25 2.08
CA ARG A 118 0.61 -3.44 2.94
C ARG A 118 0.34 -4.42 4.09
N ILE A 119 -0.87 -4.43 4.65
CA ILE A 119 -1.30 -5.43 5.64
C ILE A 119 -1.35 -6.81 4.99
N MET A 120 -1.97 -6.91 3.82
CA MET A 120 -2.03 -8.15 3.05
C MET A 120 -0.63 -8.72 2.76
N GLY A 121 0.29 -7.86 2.29
CA GLY A 121 1.69 -8.24 2.07
C GLY A 121 2.43 -8.69 3.33
N ALA A 122 2.13 -8.10 4.50
CA ALA A 122 2.70 -8.53 5.77
C ALA A 122 2.26 -9.96 6.12
N GLY A 123 1.00 -10.31 5.85
CA GLY A 123 0.49 -11.68 6.04
C GLY A 123 1.25 -12.70 5.20
N PHE A 124 1.53 -12.37 3.93
CA PHE A 124 2.37 -13.22 3.07
C PHE A 124 3.81 -13.34 3.57
N LEU A 125 4.40 -12.26 4.09
CA LEU A 125 5.74 -12.28 4.67
C LEU A 125 5.80 -13.17 5.92
N VAL A 126 4.79 -13.13 6.79
CA VAL A 126 4.70 -14.00 7.97
C VAL A 126 4.51 -15.46 7.56
N MET A 127 3.67 -15.71 6.56
CA MET A 127 3.43 -17.06 6.05
C MET A 127 4.68 -17.68 5.43
N TRP A 128 5.43 -16.90 4.65
CA TRP A 128 6.67 -17.30 4.00
C TRP A 128 7.80 -16.31 4.33
N PRO A 129 8.50 -16.44 5.48
CA PRO A 129 9.52 -15.49 5.91
C PRO A 129 10.86 -15.75 5.21
N THR A 130 10.90 -15.52 3.90
CA THR A 130 12.08 -15.70 3.06
C THR A 130 12.72 -14.35 2.74
N TRP A 131 14.02 -14.35 2.42
CA TRP A 131 14.68 -13.14 1.91
C TRP A 131 14.00 -12.61 0.64
N TYR A 132 13.48 -13.51 -0.19
CA TYR A 132 12.75 -13.16 -1.40
C TYR A 132 11.46 -12.40 -1.08
N THR A 133 10.62 -12.92 -0.19
CA THR A 133 9.37 -12.26 0.23
C THR A 133 9.64 -10.97 1.01
N ALA A 134 10.71 -10.90 1.81
CA ALA A 134 11.13 -9.67 2.48
C ALA A 134 11.54 -8.58 1.48
N PHE A 135 12.33 -8.95 0.46
CA PHE A 135 12.72 -8.04 -0.62
C PHE A 135 11.50 -7.59 -1.44
N ALA A 136 10.64 -8.54 -1.84
CA ALA A 136 9.41 -8.24 -2.55
C ALA A 136 8.49 -7.31 -1.75
N TYR A 137 8.35 -7.54 -0.45
CA TYR A 137 7.54 -6.70 0.44
C TYR A 137 8.12 -5.28 0.57
N THR A 138 9.43 -5.16 0.69
CA THR A 138 10.12 -3.86 0.78
C THR A 138 9.99 -3.08 -0.54
N ALA A 139 10.19 -3.75 -1.68
CA ALA A 139 9.97 -3.16 -3.00
C ALA A 139 8.50 -2.71 -3.17
N PHE A 140 7.55 -3.54 -2.76
CA PHE A 140 6.13 -3.22 -2.76
C PHE A 140 5.79 -1.99 -1.88
N PHE A 141 6.44 -1.87 -0.72
CA PHE A 141 6.33 -0.68 0.13
C PHE A 141 6.80 0.59 -0.59
N GLY A 142 7.93 0.51 -1.30
CA GLY A 142 8.47 1.61 -2.10
C GLY A 142 7.54 2.00 -3.25
N ILE A 143 7.00 1.03 -3.99
CA ILE A 143 6.07 1.27 -5.10
C ILE A 143 4.79 1.95 -4.61
N THR A 144 4.20 1.45 -3.53
CA THR A 144 2.98 2.04 -2.95
C THR A 144 3.22 3.45 -2.40
N GLU A 145 4.41 3.73 -1.83
CA GLU A 145 4.78 5.09 -1.40
C GLU A 145 4.92 6.04 -2.59
N TYR A 146 5.57 5.57 -3.67
CA TYR A 146 5.73 6.35 -4.89
C TYR A 146 4.38 6.69 -5.54
N LEU A 147 3.48 5.71 -5.63
CA LEU A 147 2.14 5.89 -6.16
C LEU A 147 1.31 6.87 -5.32
N ALA A 148 1.30 6.70 -4.00
CA ALA A 148 0.60 7.59 -3.08
C ALA A 148 1.04 9.06 -3.25
N ARG A 149 2.35 9.30 -3.43
CA ARG A 149 2.88 10.66 -3.66
C ARG A 149 2.47 11.23 -5.01
N ARG A 150 2.42 10.40 -6.05
CA ARG A 150 1.94 10.83 -7.38
C ARG A 150 0.46 11.20 -7.34
N GLU A 151 -0.35 10.40 -6.67
CA GLU A 151 -1.77 10.70 -6.46
C GLU A 151 -1.95 12.00 -5.69
N GLU A 152 -1.22 12.20 -4.58
CA GLU A 152 -1.24 13.45 -3.82
C GLU A 152 -0.88 14.66 -4.70
N LYS A 153 0.15 14.52 -5.57
CA LYS A 153 0.53 15.58 -6.52
C LYS A 153 -0.57 15.88 -7.53
N THR A 154 -1.22 14.84 -8.09
CA THR A 154 -2.34 15.02 -9.02
C THR A 154 -3.53 15.69 -8.34
N CYS A 155 -3.85 15.29 -7.11
CA CYS A 155 -4.93 15.90 -6.33
C CYS A 155 -4.62 17.37 -5.98
N LEU A 156 -3.37 17.69 -5.63
CA LEU A 156 -2.92 19.08 -5.45
C LEU A 156 -3.14 19.93 -6.71
N LEU A 157 -2.78 19.40 -7.88
CA LEU A 157 -2.97 20.11 -9.15
C LEU A 157 -4.45 20.30 -9.51
N LYS A 158 -5.32 19.34 -9.15
CA LYS A 158 -6.76 19.38 -9.48
C LYS A 158 -7.59 20.20 -8.50
N PHE A 159 -7.31 20.11 -7.20
CA PHE A 159 -8.17 20.61 -6.13
C PHE A 159 -7.52 21.74 -5.30
N GLY A 160 -6.22 21.99 -5.47
CA GLY A 160 -5.51 23.12 -4.84
C GLY A 160 -5.70 23.19 -3.34
N GLU A 161 -6.18 24.35 -2.86
CA GLU A 161 -6.35 24.69 -1.44
C GLU A 161 -7.25 23.70 -0.68
N GLN A 162 -8.30 23.18 -1.32
CA GLN A 162 -9.19 22.20 -0.69
C GLN A 162 -8.43 20.93 -0.29
N TYR A 163 -7.50 20.49 -1.13
CA TYR A 163 -6.68 19.32 -0.86
C TYR A 163 -5.57 19.59 0.17
N ILE A 164 -5.03 20.82 0.20
CA ILE A 164 -4.09 21.24 1.24
C ILE A 164 -4.76 21.14 2.62
N ASN A 165 -5.94 21.74 2.77
CA ASN A 165 -6.73 21.68 4.01
C ASN A 165 -7.09 20.23 4.42
N TYR A 166 -7.33 19.36 3.44
CA TYR A 166 -7.55 17.93 3.68
C TYR A 166 -6.26 17.23 4.18
N MET A 167 -5.10 17.49 3.56
CA MET A 167 -3.83 16.90 3.96
C MET A 167 -3.38 17.29 5.37
N GLU A 168 -3.73 18.49 5.83
CA GLU A 168 -3.45 18.92 7.21
C GLU A 168 -4.25 18.11 8.24
N LYS A 169 -5.50 17.78 7.89
CA LYS A 169 -6.43 17.06 8.77
C LYS A 169 -6.17 15.56 8.76
N THR A 170 -5.87 14.99 7.60
CA THR A 170 -5.77 13.54 7.39
C THR A 170 -4.32 13.11 7.16
N PRO A 171 -3.73 12.27 8.03
CA PRO A 171 -2.37 11.74 7.85
C PRO A 171 -2.29 10.76 6.66
N ARG A 172 -1.08 10.58 6.10
CA ARG A 172 -0.89 9.71 4.93
C ARG A 172 -1.16 8.23 5.22
N TRP A 173 -0.59 7.70 6.32
CA TRP A 173 -0.52 6.26 6.60
C TRP A 173 -1.02 5.84 7.98
N ILE A 174 -0.62 6.57 9.03
CA ILE A 174 -0.91 6.20 10.41
C ILE A 174 -1.94 7.18 10.97
N PRO A 175 -3.10 6.70 11.45
CA PRO A 175 -4.11 7.55 12.07
C PRO A 175 -3.56 8.44 13.19
N LYS A 176 -4.07 9.67 13.30
CA LYS A 176 -3.69 10.59 14.39
C LYS A 176 -4.02 10.04 15.78
N SER A 177 -5.07 9.23 15.89
CA SER A 177 -5.47 8.55 17.13
C SER A 177 -4.39 7.59 17.63
N LEU A 178 -3.70 6.88 16.73
CA LEU A 178 -2.62 5.94 17.05
C LEU A 178 -1.28 6.64 17.33
N THR A 179 -1.05 7.84 16.77
CA THR A 179 0.21 8.58 16.96
C THR A 179 0.21 9.50 18.18
N LYS A 180 -0.96 9.94 18.68
CA LYS A 180 -1.10 10.72 19.92
C LYS A 180 -0.46 10.04 21.16
N PRO A 181 -0.79 8.78 21.50
CA PRO A 181 -0.23 8.14 22.70
C PRO A 181 1.29 7.95 22.60
N ILE A 182 1.81 7.63 21.40
CA ILE A 182 3.25 7.48 21.16
C ILE A 182 4.00 8.81 21.36
N LYS A 183 3.47 9.92 20.80
CA LYS A 183 4.07 11.25 21.01
C LYS A 183 4.07 11.67 22.47
N ASN A 184 2.99 11.37 23.20
CA ASN A 184 2.90 11.65 24.64
C ASN A 184 3.91 10.82 25.44
N LEU A 185 4.12 9.56 25.07
CA LEU A 185 5.13 8.72 25.71
C LEU A 185 6.55 9.27 25.49
N PHE A 186 6.89 9.67 24.26
CA PHE A 186 8.20 10.26 23.97
C PHE A 186 8.41 11.64 24.62
N SER A 187 7.36 12.47 24.77
CA SER A 187 7.47 13.73 25.51
C SER A 187 7.69 13.50 27.00
N MET A 188 7.01 12.51 27.60
CA MET A 188 7.23 12.12 28.99
C MET A 188 8.64 11.56 29.21
N LEU A 189 9.14 10.71 28.30
CA LEU A 189 10.50 10.18 28.38
C LEU A 189 11.56 11.27 28.26
N LYS A 190 11.37 12.28 27.39
CA LYS A 190 12.28 13.44 27.32
C LYS A 190 12.32 14.22 28.63
N ILE A 191 11.19 14.41 29.30
CA ILE A 191 11.13 15.08 30.61
C ILE A 191 11.84 14.26 31.69
N TYR A 192 11.75 12.93 31.63
CA TYR A 192 12.38 12.03 32.61
C TYR A 192 13.90 11.92 32.42
N VAL A 193 14.38 11.95 31.18
CA VAL A 193 15.82 11.86 30.83
C VAL A 193 16.54 13.20 30.98
N SER A 194 15.82 14.33 31.04
CA SER A 194 16.41 15.66 31.25
C SER A 194 16.45 16.12 32.72
N LYS A 195 16.25 15.21 33.68
CA LYS A 195 16.50 15.39 35.11
C LYS A 195 17.71 14.57 35.52
#